data_AF-A0A3B5M0T9-F1
#
_entry.id   AF-A0A3B5M0T9-F1
#
_cell.length_a   1.000
_cell.length_b   1.000
_cell.length_c   1.000
_cell.angle_alpha   90.00
_cell.angle_beta   90.00
_cell.angle_gamma   90.00
#
_symmetry.space_group_name_H-M   'P 1'
#
loop_
_entity.id
_entity.type
_entity.pdbx_description
1 polymer ?
#
loop_
_entity_poly.entity_id
_entity_poly.type
_entity_poly.pdbx_seq_one_letter_code
_entity_poly.pdbx_strand_id
1 'polypeptide(L)'
;QPPKKDEKKKKAEAKPPTLINGLTKEEISREQIEDHVVRLREVLDREREERNYFQLERDKIQSFREVTDRKHSEVKAELKNLEKAIEDDQAHHLVGIKVFKQKMKHLLCEHHNTVTELEADIVTSTDVLEDEQSQLEADLYKEMMGILVEMQESSCEDVFKELLLVQTAVRNKTEIQQLEKEHDNIMKSVTCERELLWKSHFGNLNEDIERCISDAKELISMLSRDTVKEITALKLFLTFVQLQIEVEELQSSVPKKIDIAQKQADLSLMPLEDELTALNDHVEQIQAQLHALISAPNVDQTAVTEITHKVEVMSPADPAPSVRLHPQQAQCHQMSPSSMGDQSAGDTGRFENRIDILGVINMIQIFTLFTHIAESCDLPVTS
;
A
#
# COMPACT_ATOMS: atom_id res chain seq x y z
N GLN A 1 18.10 59.61 13.95
CA GLN A 1 17.44 60.80 14.52
C GLN A 1 15.93 60.56 14.53
N PRO A 2 15.25 60.61 15.68
CA PRO A 2 13.80 60.75 15.74
C PRO A 2 13.41 62.24 15.82
N PRO A 3 12.26 62.68 15.28
CA PRO A 3 11.83 64.06 15.46
C PRO A 3 11.10 64.22 16.80
N LYS A 4 11.52 65.26 17.54
CA LYS A 4 10.85 65.80 18.73
C LYS A 4 9.53 66.48 18.32
N LYS A 5 8.48 66.33 19.13
CA LYS A 5 7.25 67.15 19.04
C LYS A 5 6.84 67.64 20.42
N ASP A 6 6.33 68.86 20.41
CA ASP A 6 6.31 69.86 21.47
C ASP A 6 5.46 69.55 22.72
N GLU A 7 5.96 70.01 23.86
CA GLU A 7 5.26 70.08 25.13
C GLU A 7 4.14 71.13 25.09
N LYS A 8 2.89 70.68 25.08
CA LYS A 8 1.74 71.49 25.50
C LYS A 8 1.40 71.18 26.97
N LYS A 9 1.72 72.13 27.86
CA LYS A 9 1.20 72.19 29.24
C LYS A 9 -0.33 72.24 29.21
N LYS A 10 -1.00 71.14 29.56
CA LYS A 10 -2.42 71.11 29.94
C LYS A 10 -2.55 71.26 31.45
N LYS A 11 -3.46 72.14 31.88
CA LYS A 11 -3.88 72.37 33.27
C LYS A 11 -4.21 71.04 33.96
N ALA A 12 -3.79 70.92 35.21
CA ALA A 12 -4.21 69.85 36.11
C ALA A 12 -5.71 70.01 36.39
N GLU A 13 -6.52 69.33 35.58
CA GLU A 13 -7.93 69.08 35.87
C GLU A 13 -7.96 68.06 37.01
N ALA A 14 -8.62 68.41 38.11
CA ALA A 14 -8.71 67.58 39.31
C ALA A 14 -9.20 66.19 38.91
N LYS A 15 -8.36 65.17 39.12
CA LYS A 15 -8.73 63.78 38.86
C LYS A 15 -10.03 63.49 39.63
N PRO A 16 -11.05 62.91 38.98
CA PRO A 16 -12.23 62.44 39.70
C PRO A 16 -11.76 61.51 40.83
N PRO A 17 -12.42 61.54 42.00
CA PRO A 17 -12.03 60.73 43.13
C PRO A 17 -11.94 59.27 42.68
N THR A 18 -10.78 58.64 42.88
CA THR A 18 -10.57 57.24 42.54
C THR A 18 -11.48 56.41 43.44
N LEU A 19 -12.64 56.05 42.92
CA LEU A 19 -13.60 55.17 43.58
C LEU A 19 -13.00 53.76 43.62
N ILE A 20 -12.76 53.26 44.82
CA ILE A 20 -12.43 51.86 45.06
C ILE A 20 -13.75 51.19 45.43
N ASN A 21 -14.29 50.33 44.57
CA ASN A 21 -15.59 49.66 44.77
C ASN A 21 -16.78 50.62 45.10
N GLY A 22 -16.75 51.85 44.57
CA GLY A 22 -17.87 52.80 44.74
C GLY A 22 -17.88 53.61 46.04
N LEU A 23 -16.84 53.52 46.88
CA LEU A 23 -16.67 54.31 48.10
C LEU A 23 -15.55 55.36 47.98
N THR A 24 -15.72 56.50 48.68
CA THR A 24 -14.70 57.56 48.76
C THR A 24 -13.58 57.17 49.72
N LYS A 25 -12.38 57.74 49.55
CA LYS A 25 -11.16 57.37 50.31
C LYS A 25 -11.31 57.56 51.83
N GLU A 26 -12.27 58.39 52.24
CA GLU A 26 -12.61 58.68 53.63
C GLU A 26 -13.62 57.70 54.27
N GLU A 27 -14.31 56.86 53.49
CA GLU A 27 -15.37 55.92 53.97
C GLU A 27 -14.92 54.45 54.02
N ILE A 28 -13.74 54.14 53.46
CA ILE A 28 -13.20 52.78 53.38
C ILE A 28 -12.50 52.46 54.70
N SER A 29 -12.98 51.46 55.45
CA SER A 29 -12.29 51.02 56.66
C SER A 29 -10.88 50.52 56.30
N ARG A 30 -9.92 50.62 57.23
CA ARG A 30 -8.53 50.14 57.01
C ARG A 30 -8.53 48.69 56.49
N GLU A 31 -9.39 47.86 57.05
CA GLU A 31 -9.58 46.46 56.70
C GLU A 31 -10.11 46.27 55.27
N GLN A 32 -11.07 47.09 54.82
CA GLN A 32 -11.57 47.06 53.45
C GLN A 32 -10.53 47.47 52.40
N ILE A 33 -9.60 48.38 52.76
CA ILE A 33 -8.47 48.75 51.90
C ILE A 33 -7.45 47.60 51.85
N GLU A 34 -7.13 46.99 52.98
CA GLU A 34 -6.22 45.83 53.06
C GLU A 34 -6.76 44.66 52.21
N ASP A 35 -8.04 44.35 52.32
CA ASP A 35 -8.72 43.35 51.49
C ASP A 35 -8.69 43.69 49.99
N HIS A 36 -8.87 44.95 49.63
CA HIS A 36 -8.78 45.36 48.22
C HIS A 36 -7.36 45.22 47.68
N VAL A 37 -6.34 45.53 48.49
CA VAL A 37 -4.93 45.32 48.14
C VAL A 37 -4.63 43.83 47.95
N VAL A 38 -5.16 42.96 48.80
CA VAL A 38 -5.04 41.50 48.65
C VAL A 38 -5.69 41.04 47.35
N ARG A 39 -6.96 41.41 47.09
CA ARG A 39 -7.65 41.06 45.84
C ARG A 39 -6.90 41.52 44.59
N LEU A 40 -6.34 42.74 44.59
CA LEU A 40 -5.55 43.24 43.46
C LEU A 40 -4.26 42.47 43.24
N ARG A 41 -3.59 42.01 44.32
CA ARG A 41 -2.40 41.16 44.21
C ARG A 41 -2.75 39.80 43.63
N GLU A 42 -3.83 39.18 44.11
CA GLU A 42 -4.32 37.91 43.58
C GLU A 42 -4.70 38.01 42.10
N VAL A 43 -5.39 39.08 41.69
CA VAL A 43 -5.70 39.31 40.27
C VAL A 43 -4.42 39.50 39.46
N LEU A 44 -3.45 40.27 39.97
CA LEU A 44 -2.16 40.47 39.28
C LEU A 44 -1.37 39.16 39.12
N ASP A 45 -1.37 38.32 40.14
CA ASP A 45 -0.66 37.04 40.11
C ASP A 45 -1.37 36.04 39.18
N ARG A 46 -2.71 35.98 39.19
CA ARG A 46 -3.50 35.22 38.19
C ARG A 46 -3.20 35.67 36.75
N GLU A 47 -3.20 36.98 36.49
CA GLU A 47 -2.89 37.53 35.16
C GLU A 47 -1.44 37.24 34.72
N ARG A 48 -0.50 37.12 35.67
CA ARG A 48 0.89 36.70 35.39
C ARG A 48 0.95 35.22 35.05
N GLU A 49 0.23 34.38 35.77
CA GLU A 49 0.13 32.94 35.53
C GLU A 49 -0.51 32.67 34.16
N GLU A 50 -1.60 33.34 33.83
CA GLU A 50 -2.25 33.23 32.52
C GLU A 50 -1.33 33.64 31.38
N ARG A 51 -0.62 34.78 31.52
CA ARG A 51 0.36 35.20 30.51
C ARG A 51 1.47 34.17 30.33
N ASN A 52 1.97 33.59 31.42
CA ASN A 52 2.99 32.55 31.37
C ASN A 52 2.46 31.30 30.66
N TYR A 53 1.23 30.88 30.99
CA TYR A 53 0.57 29.76 30.34
C TYR A 53 0.43 29.96 28.83
N PHE A 54 -0.09 31.11 28.38
CA PHE A 54 -0.24 31.40 26.95
C PHE A 54 1.10 31.53 26.22
N GLN A 55 2.14 32.00 26.92
CA GLN A 55 3.50 32.02 26.39
C GLN A 55 4.00 30.60 26.10
N LEU A 56 3.87 29.69 27.07
CA LEU A 56 4.28 28.29 26.92
C LEU A 56 3.49 27.58 25.81
N GLU A 57 2.18 27.80 25.73
CA GLU A 57 1.36 27.22 24.65
C GLU A 57 1.74 27.79 23.28
N ARG A 58 2.07 29.08 23.17
CA ARG A 58 2.59 29.64 21.93
C ARG A 58 3.92 29.01 21.54
N ASP A 59 4.86 28.89 22.47
CA ASP A 59 6.19 28.32 22.20
C ASP A 59 6.09 26.85 21.80
N LYS A 60 5.16 26.11 22.42
CA LYS A 60 4.82 24.73 22.05
C LYS A 60 4.26 24.65 20.62
N ILE A 61 3.26 25.47 20.28
CA ILE A 61 2.71 25.54 18.92
C ILE A 61 3.78 25.91 17.90
N GLN A 62 4.66 26.87 18.24
CA GLN A 62 5.76 27.28 17.39
C GLN A 62 6.75 26.13 17.14
N SER A 63 7.11 25.37 18.18
CA SER A 63 7.98 24.19 18.04
C SER A 63 7.36 23.12 17.15
N PHE A 64 6.06 22.86 17.28
CA PHE A 64 5.35 21.91 16.42
C PHE A 64 5.34 22.38 14.97
N ARG A 65 5.12 23.68 14.73
CA ARG A 65 5.18 24.26 13.39
C ARG A 65 6.57 24.09 12.78
N GLU A 66 7.62 24.43 13.50
CA GLU A 66 9.00 24.31 13.02
C GLU A 66 9.39 22.86 12.70
N VAL A 67 9.00 21.91 13.55
CA VAL A 67 9.21 20.48 13.30
C VAL A 67 8.46 20.04 12.05
N THR A 68 7.20 20.46 11.91
CA THR A 68 6.36 20.10 10.76
C THR A 68 6.92 20.68 9.46
N ASP A 69 7.33 21.94 9.46
CA ASP A 69 7.91 22.62 8.30
C ASP A 69 9.23 21.95 7.87
N ARG A 70 10.07 21.58 8.86
CA ARG A 70 11.30 20.83 8.59
C ARG A 70 11.01 19.48 7.96
N LYS A 71 10.08 18.70 8.54
CA LYS A 71 9.70 17.39 8.04
C LYS A 71 9.09 17.46 6.64
N HIS A 72 8.25 18.46 6.39
CA HIS A 72 7.71 18.70 5.07
C HIS A 72 8.81 19.02 4.06
N SER A 73 9.78 19.86 4.43
CA SER A 73 10.93 20.19 3.58
C SER A 73 11.84 18.97 3.32
N GLU A 74 12.06 18.11 4.32
CA GLU A 74 12.83 16.86 4.17
C GLU A 74 12.16 15.93 3.16
N VAL A 75 10.88 15.60 3.37
CA VAL A 75 10.11 14.73 2.46
C VAL A 75 10.04 15.30 1.05
N LYS A 76 9.88 16.63 0.91
CA LYS A 76 9.86 17.28 -0.40
C LYS A 76 11.21 17.17 -1.12
N ALA A 77 12.33 17.24 -0.40
CA ALA A 77 13.66 17.06 -0.98
C ALA A 77 13.92 15.60 -1.37
N GLU A 78 13.51 14.65 -0.53
CA GLU A 78 13.57 13.21 -0.83
C GLU A 78 12.76 12.85 -2.08
N LEU A 79 11.53 13.37 -2.19
CA LEU A 79 10.68 13.18 -3.36
C LEU A 79 11.37 13.69 -4.64
N LYS A 80 11.93 14.89 -4.61
CA LYS A 80 12.65 15.45 -5.76
C LYS A 80 13.89 14.62 -6.15
N ASN A 81 14.59 14.05 -5.16
CA ASN A 81 15.72 13.17 -5.42
C ASN A 81 15.27 11.85 -6.07
N LEU A 82 14.16 11.27 -5.60
CA LEU A 82 13.57 10.07 -6.19
C LEU A 82 13.08 10.32 -7.61
N GLU A 83 12.38 11.42 -7.87
CA GLU A 83 11.97 11.82 -9.22
C GLU A 83 13.17 11.93 -10.17
N LYS A 84 14.25 12.57 -9.72
CA LYS A 84 15.48 12.67 -10.51
C LYS A 84 16.13 11.31 -10.75
N ALA A 85 16.17 10.44 -9.75
CA ALA A 85 16.72 9.10 -9.90
C ALA A 85 15.91 8.27 -10.91
N ILE A 86 14.58 8.40 -10.92
CA ILE A 86 13.71 7.77 -11.92
C ILE A 86 14.01 8.32 -13.32
N GLU A 87 14.15 9.63 -13.47
CA GLU A 87 14.47 10.27 -14.76
C GLU A 87 15.85 9.81 -15.28
N ASP A 88 16.86 9.78 -14.41
CA ASP A 88 18.21 9.32 -14.74
C ASP A 88 18.20 7.84 -15.17
N ASP A 89 17.47 6.97 -14.46
CA ASP A 89 17.34 5.54 -14.78
C ASP A 89 16.60 5.31 -16.12
N GLN A 90 15.53 6.07 -16.38
CA GLN A 90 14.85 6.06 -17.69
C GLN A 90 15.79 6.49 -18.81
N ALA A 91 16.60 7.53 -18.60
CA ALA A 91 17.59 7.97 -19.58
C ALA A 91 18.66 6.89 -19.82
N HIS A 92 19.14 6.23 -18.77
CA HIS A 92 20.06 5.09 -18.86
C HIS A 92 19.47 3.93 -19.65
N HIS A 93 18.22 3.54 -19.37
CA HIS A 93 17.52 2.49 -20.11
C HIS A 93 17.38 2.83 -21.61
N LEU A 94 17.03 4.07 -21.95
CA LEU A 94 16.94 4.51 -23.35
C LEU A 94 18.29 4.42 -24.07
N VAL A 95 19.39 4.77 -23.40
CA VAL A 95 20.74 4.59 -23.94
C VAL A 95 21.06 3.10 -24.12
N GLY A 96 20.73 2.26 -23.14
CA GLY A 96 20.91 0.81 -23.20
C GLY A 96 20.20 0.19 -24.41
N ILE A 97 18.95 0.57 -24.66
CA ILE A 97 18.18 0.13 -25.83
C ILE A 97 18.86 0.56 -27.14
N LYS A 98 19.35 1.81 -27.23
CA LYS A 98 20.07 2.31 -28.42
C LYS A 98 21.35 1.52 -28.68
N VAL A 99 22.14 1.24 -27.63
CA VAL A 99 23.37 0.44 -27.74
C VAL A 99 23.05 -1.00 -28.16
N PHE A 100 22.04 -1.63 -27.56
CA PHE A 100 21.62 -2.98 -27.93
C PHE A 100 21.15 -3.04 -29.39
N LYS A 101 20.35 -2.07 -29.83
CA LYS A 101 19.94 -1.95 -31.24
C LYS A 101 21.14 -1.81 -32.17
N GLN A 102 22.16 -1.03 -31.80
CA GLN A 102 23.38 -0.89 -32.59
C GLN A 102 24.19 -2.19 -32.64
N LYS A 103 24.33 -2.90 -31.51
CA LYS A 103 24.99 -4.21 -31.45
C LYS A 103 24.32 -5.23 -32.35
N MET A 104 22.98 -5.29 -32.32
CA MET A 104 22.21 -6.19 -33.17
C MET A 104 22.39 -5.88 -34.66
N LYS A 105 22.39 -4.59 -35.03
CA LYS A 105 22.73 -4.17 -36.41
C LYS A 105 24.13 -4.60 -36.82
N HIS A 106 25.14 -4.39 -35.95
CA HIS A 106 26.52 -4.77 -36.25
C HIS A 106 26.66 -6.28 -36.46
N LEU A 107 26.06 -7.08 -35.57
CA LEU A 107 26.07 -8.54 -35.67
C LEU A 107 25.42 -9.04 -36.97
N LEU A 108 24.28 -8.47 -37.36
CA LEU A 108 23.63 -8.79 -38.63
C LEU A 108 24.53 -8.44 -39.83
N CYS A 109 25.18 -7.27 -39.81
CA CYS A 109 26.10 -6.88 -40.87
C CYS A 109 27.32 -7.79 -40.94
N GLU A 110 27.88 -8.18 -39.78
CA GLU A 110 29.01 -9.11 -39.71
C GLU A 110 28.65 -10.47 -40.30
N HIS A 111 27.54 -11.07 -39.86
CA HIS A 111 27.06 -12.34 -40.41
C HIS A 111 26.77 -12.26 -41.91
N HIS A 112 26.14 -11.18 -42.38
CA HIS A 112 25.89 -11.00 -43.80
C HIS A 112 27.19 -10.96 -44.61
N ASN A 113 28.18 -10.19 -44.14
CA ASN A 113 29.48 -10.11 -44.80
C ASN A 113 30.18 -11.47 -44.84
N THR A 114 30.19 -12.23 -43.73
CA THR A 114 30.78 -13.56 -43.69
C THR A 114 30.11 -14.52 -44.66
N VAL A 115 28.77 -14.50 -44.75
CA VAL A 115 28.05 -15.33 -45.72
C VAL A 115 28.43 -14.96 -47.15
N THR A 116 28.46 -13.67 -47.49
CA THR A 116 28.85 -13.21 -48.83
C THR A 116 30.30 -13.56 -49.17
N GLU A 117 31.22 -13.49 -48.20
CA GLU A 117 32.62 -13.91 -48.39
C GLU A 117 32.71 -15.42 -48.68
N LEU A 118 32.01 -16.24 -47.88
CA LEU A 118 31.96 -17.69 -48.12
C LEU A 118 31.31 -18.06 -49.46
N GLU A 119 30.25 -17.36 -49.86
CA GLU A 119 29.63 -17.53 -51.19
C GLU A 119 30.61 -17.20 -52.32
N ALA A 120 31.38 -16.12 -52.19
CA ALA A 120 32.40 -15.76 -53.17
C ALA A 120 33.55 -16.80 -53.21
N ASP A 121 33.98 -17.30 -52.07
CA ASP A 121 35.00 -18.37 -51.99
C ASP A 121 34.51 -19.67 -52.64
N ILE A 122 33.23 -20.03 -52.44
CA ILE A 122 32.62 -21.20 -53.09
C ILE A 122 32.58 -21.01 -54.61
N VAL A 123 32.12 -19.86 -55.10
CA VAL A 123 32.03 -19.58 -56.54
C VAL A 123 33.42 -19.63 -57.17
N THR A 124 34.41 -18.92 -56.59
CA THR A 124 35.78 -18.92 -57.11
C THR A 124 36.43 -20.31 -57.09
N SER A 125 36.21 -21.10 -56.03
CA SER A 125 36.69 -22.49 -55.97
C SER A 125 36.00 -23.38 -57.01
N THR A 126 34.71 -23.15 -57.31
CA THR A 126 33.96 -23.93 -58.30
C THR A 126 34.43 -23.59 -59.71
N ASP A 127 34.60 -22.30 -60.02
CA ASP A 127 35.12 -21.83 -61.31
C ASP A 127 36.51 -22.43 -61.60
N VAL A 128 37.40 -22.43 -60.60
CA VAL A 128 38.74 -23.04 -60.73
C VAL A 128 38.63 -24.55 -61.01
N LEU A 129 37.75 -25.26 -60.33
CA LEU A 129 37.54 -26.70 -60.57
C LEU A 129 36.92 -26.98 -61.94
N GLU A 130 36.00 -26.14 -62.41
CA GLU A 130 35.42 -26.24 -63.76
C GLU A 130 36.46 -25.99 -64.85
N ASP A 131 37.34 -25.00 -64.66
CA ASP A 131 38.47 -24.72 -65.57
C ASP A 131 39.46 -25.89 -65.60
N GLU A 132 39.83 -26.44 -64.43
CA GLU A 132 40.69 -27.62 -64.32
C GLU A 132 40.07 -28.85 -64.99
N GLN A 133 38.77 -29.10 -64.77
CA GLN A 133 38.04 -30.18 -65.43
C GLN A 133 38.02 -30.00 -66.95
N SER A 134 37.71 -28.79 -67.43
CA SER A 134 37.68 -28.47 -68.86
C SER A 134 39.05 -28.70 -69.51
N GLN A 135 40.13 -28.35 -68.79
CA GLN A 135 41.50 -28.59 -69.25
C GLN A 135 41.83 -30.09 -69.32
N LEU A 136 41.48 -30.86 -68.28
CA LEU A 136 41.67 -32.32 -68.25
C LEU A 136 40.89 -33.02 -69.37
N GLU A 137 39.65 -32.62 -69.63
CA GLU A 137 38.85 -33.14 -70.73
C GLU A 137 39.51 -32.84 -72.07
N ALA A 138 39.98 -31.61 -72.30
CA ALA A 138 40.67 -31.23 -73.52
C ALA A 138 41.97 -32.04 -73.74
N ASP A 139 42.75 -32.25 -72.68
CA ASP A 139 43.97 -33.06 -72.73
C ASP A 139 43.65 -34.54 -73.02
N LEU A 140 42.62 -35.11 -72.39
CA LEU A 140 42.14 -36.47 -72.66
C LEU A 140 41.66 -36.63 -74.12
N TYR A 141 40.89 -35.68 -74.64
CA TYR A 141 40.46 -35.68 -76.05
C TYR A 141 41.66 -35.64 -76.99
N LYS A 142 42.68 -34.86 -76.67
CA LYS A 142 43.92 -34.76 -77.46
C LYS A 142 44.71 -36.06 -77.43
N GLU A 143 44.88 -36.68 -76.26
CA GLU A 143 45.52 -38.00 -76.11
C GLU A 143 44.75 -39.07 -76.89
N MET A 144 43.42 -39.12 -76.75
CA MET A 144 42.56 -40.07 -77.46
C MET A 144 42.71 -39.93 -78.99
N MET A 145 42.73 -38.70 -79.51
CA MET A 145 42.96 -38.46 -80.94
C MET A 145 44.38 -38.86 -81.37
N GLY A 146 45.38 -38.63 -80.54
CA GLY A 146 46.75 -39.11 -80.76
C GLY A 146 46.81 -40.63 -80.90
N ILE A 147 46.22 -41.34 -79.92
CA ILE A 147 46.12 -42.80 -79.93
C ILE A 147 45.34 -43.28 -81.17
N LEU A 148 44.27 -42.62 -81.57
CA LEU A 148 43.49 -43.01 -82.76
C LEU A 148 44.32 -42.89 -84.04
N VAL A 149 45.11 -41.83 -84.19
CA VAL A 149 46.04 -41.65 -85.31
C VAL A 149 47.14 -42.71 -85.30
N GLU A 150 47.77 -42.97 -84.15
CA GLU A 150 48.77 -44.03 -83.97
C GLU A 150 48.20 -45.44 -84.27
N MET A 151 46.96 -45.70 -83.81
CA MET A 151 46.25 -46.96 -84.05
C MET A 151 45.91 -47.12 -85.54
N GLN A 152 45.48 -46.04 -86.20
CA GLN A 152 45.21 -46.00 -87.64
C GLN A 152 46.49 -46.19 -88.48
N GLU A 153 47.65 -45.78 -87.96
CA GLU A 153 48.98 -46.10 -88.53
C GLU A 153 49.39 -47.57 -88.29
N SER A 154 48.87 -48.22 -87.24
CA SER A 154 49.24 -49.59 -86.85
C SER A 154 48.43 -50.74 -87.46
N SER A 155 47.38 -50.48 -88.25
CA SER A 155 46.62 -51.47 -89.05
C SER A 155 46.18 -52.75 -88.31
N CYS A 156 44.90 -52.87 -87.90
CA CYS A 156 43.98 -53.94 -88.39
C CYS A 156 42.57 -53.91 -87.74
N GLU A 157 41.57 -53.87 -88.64
CA GLU A 157 40.28 -54.61 -88.69
C GLU A 157 39.14 -54.43 -87.66
N ASP A 158 38.06 -53.85 -88.22
CA ASP A 158 36.75 -53.43 -87.70
C ASP A 158 35.81 -54.52 -87.13
N VAL A 159 36.29 -55.71 -86.74
CA VAL A 159 35.40 -56.73 -86.15
C VAL A 159 35.34 -56.66 -84.61
N PHE A 160 36.28 -55.94 -83.97
CA PHE A 160 36.31 -55.78 -82.51
C PHE A 160 35.31 -54.72 -81.99
N LYS A 161 34.93 -53.74 -82.82
CA LYS A 161 34.11 -52.57 -82.40
C LYS A 161 32.67 -52.95 -82.04
N GLU A 162 32.07 -53.92 -82.73
CA GLU A 162 30.64 -54.23 -82.57
C GLU A 162 30.34 -55.16 -81.37
N LEU A 163 31.20 -56.15 -81.10
CA LEU A 163 31.08 -57.01 -79.93
C LEU A 163 31.42 -56.27 -78.62
N LEU A 164 32.41 -55.36 -78.65
CA LEU A 164 32.71 -54.48 -77.53
C LEU A 164 31.57 -53.51 -77.22
N LEU A 165 30.95 -52.89 -78.23
CA LEU A 165 29.84 -51.95 -78.04
C LEU A 165 28.65 -52.60 -77.30
N VAL A 166 28.29 -53.84 -77.65
CA VAL A 166 27.19 -54.55 -76.97
C VAL A 166 27.58 -54.99 -75.56
N GLN A 167 28.79 -55.52 -75.36
CA GLN A 167 29.26 -55.94 -74.03
C GLN A 167 29.42 -54.76 -73.07
N THR A 168 29.94 -53.62 -73.56
CA THR A 168 30.04 -52.38 -72.79
C THR A 168 28.67 -51.76 -72.52
N ALA A 169 27.73 -51.78 -73.46
CA ALA A 169 26.38 -51.25 -73.25
C ALA A 169 25.59 -52.03 -72.18
N VAL A 170 25.69 -53.37 -72.17
CA VAL A 170 25.04 -54.19 -71.13
C VAL A 170 25.67 -53.96 -69.75
N ARG A 171 27.01 -53.89 -69.68
CA ARG A 171 27.74 -53.58 -68.44
C ARG A 171 27.38 -52.19 -67.90
N ASN A 172 27.39 -51.18 -68.76
CA ASN A 172 27.04 -49.81 -68.39
C ASN A 172 25.58 -49.72 -67.92
N LYS A 173 24.66 -50.47 -68.55
CA LYS A 173 23.26 -50.53 -68.12
C LYS A 173 23.10 -51.13 -66.72
N THR A 174 23.84 -52.19 -66.40
CA THR A 174 23.80 -52.79 -65.04
C THR A 174 24.44 -51.87 -63.99
N GLU A 175 25.53 -51.19 -64.33
CA GLU A 175 26.18 -50.22 -63.43
C GLU A 175 25.30 -49.00 -63.17
N ILE A 176 24.65 -48.45 -64.20
CA ILE A 176 23.69 -47.35 -64.05
C ILE A 176 22.53 -47.75 -63.13
N GLN A 177 21.93 -48.92 -63.33
CA GLN A 177 20.85 -49.40 -62.47
C GLN A 177 21.28 -49.60 -61.00
N GLN A 178 22.53 -50.01 -60.79
CA GLN A 178 23.08 -50.17 -59.45
C GLN A 178 23.33 -48.81 -58.79
N LEU A 179 23.90 -47.85 -59.52
CA LEU A 179 24.12 -46.48 -59.06
C LEU A 179 22.79 -45.76 -58.75
N GLU A 180 21.76 -45.94 -59.58
CA GLU A 180 20.42 -45.39 -59.34
C GLU A 180 19.82 -45.92 -58.03
N LYS A 181 19.97 -47.22 -57.75
CA LYS A 181 19.51 -47.84 -56.50
C LYS A 181 20.31 -47.36 -55.29
N GLU A 182 21.62 -47.20 -55.43
CA GLU A 182 22.48 -46.65 -54.37
C GLU A 182 22.13 -45.20 -54.06
N HIS A 183 21.91 -44.38 -55.10
CA HIS A 183 21.46 -43.00 -54.96
C HIS A 183 20.10 -42.91 -54.24
N ASP A 184 19.12 -43.73 -54.59
CA ASP A 184 17.81 -43.78 -53.91
C ASP A 184 17.94 -44.19 -52.43
N ASN A 185 18.81 -45.16 -52.12
CA ASN A 185 19.08 -45.55 -50.74
C ASN A 185 19.75 -44.43 -49.94
N ILE A 186 20.74 -43.74 -50.54
CA ILE A 186 21.42 -42.61 -49.90
C ILE A 186 20.41 -41.48 -49.65
N MET A 187 19.59 -41.12 -50.63
CA MET A 187 18.58 -40.08 -50.52
C MET A 187 17.58 -40.38 -49.39
N LYS A 188 17.11 -41.62 -49.28
CA LYS A 188 16.26 -42.08 -48.17
C LYS A 188 16.98 -41.99 -46.82
N SER A 189 18.25 -42.43 -46.74
CA SER A 189 19.01 -42.39 -45.49
C SER A 189 19.24 -40.97 -44.99
N VAL A 190 19.61 -40.03 -45.88
CA VAL A 190 19.84 -38.61 -45.55
C VAL A 190 18.54 -37.95 -45.12
N THR A 191 17.41 -38.30 -45.76
CA THR A 191 16.09 -37.79 -45.38
C THR A 191 15.69 -38.26 -43.98
N CYS A 192 15.88 -39.56 -43.69
CA CYS A 192 15.60 -40.14 -42.37
C CYS A 192 16.49 -39.53 -41.27
N GLU A 193 17.78 -39.34 -41.53
CA GLU A 193 18.71 -38.72 -40.58
C GLU A 193 18.33 -37.27 -40.29
N ARG A 194 17.99 -36.50 -41.34
CA ARG A 194 17.49 -35.13 -41.19
C ARG A 194 16.21 -35.10 -40.36
N GLU A 195 15.26 -36.00 -40.59
CA GLU A 195 14.01 -36.06 -39.82
C GLU A 195 14.26 -36.37 -38.34
N LEU A 196 15.18 -37.30 -38.04
CA LEU A 196 15.56 -37.62 -36.66
C LEU A 196 16.21 -36.43 -35.95
N LEU A 197 17.11 -35.70 -36.64
CA LEU A 197 17.73 -34.48 -36.11
C LEU A 197 16.69 -33.41 -35.81
N TRP A 198 15.74 -33.18 -36.74
CA TRP A 198 14.66 -32.20 -36.54
C TRP A 198 13.75 -32.58 -35.37
N LYS A 199 13.37 -33.87 -35.25
CA LYS A 199 12.58 -34.38 -34.12
C LYS A 199 13.31 -34.17 -32.79
N SER A 200 14.60 -34.48 -32.73
CA SER A 200 15.40 -34.28 -31.52
C SER A 200 15.52 -32.80 -31.16
N HIS A 201 15.84 -31.94 -32.12
CA HIS A 201 15.95 -30.50 -31.89
C HIS A 201 14.64 -29.88 -31.41
N PHE A 202 13.51 -30.25 -32.05
CA PHE A 202 12.19 -29.75 -31.65
C PHE A 202 11.77 -30.29 -30.28
N GLY A 203 12.09 -31.56 -29.97
CA GLY A 203 11.87 -32.14 -28.64
C GLY A 203 12.62 -31.37 -27.55
N ASN A 204 13.91 -31.13 -27.74
CA ASN A 204 14.73 -30.37 -26.78
C ASN A 204 14.20 -28.94 -26.58
N LEU A 205 13.82 -28.26 -27.66
CA LEU A 205 13.23 -26.92 -27.59
C LEU A 205 11.90 -26.93 -26.83
N ASN A 206 11.07 -27.95 -27.04
CA ASN A 206 9.81 -28.10 -26.32
C ASN A 206 10.04 -28.35 -24.82
N GLU A 207 11.03 -29.16 -24.46
CA GLU A 207 11.42 -29.38 -23.06
C GLU A 207 11.94 -28.08 -22.39
N ASP A 208 12.73 -27.29 -23.11
CA ASP A 208 13.19 -25.97 -22.64
C ASP A 208 12.02 -25.00 -22.42
N ILE A 209 11.06 -24.97 -23.33
CA ILE A 209 9.84 -24.15 -23.22
C ILE A 209 9.01 -24.58 -22.00
N GLU A 210 8.75 -25.88 -21.83
CA GLU A 210 7.98 -26.41 -20.70
C GLU A 210 8.66 -26.12 -19.36
N ARG A 211 10.00 -26.19 -19.31
CA ARG A 211 10.78 -25.81 -18.12
C ARG A 211 10.61 -24.32 -17.81
N CYS A 212 10.79 -23.46 -18.82
CA CYS A 212 10.64 -22.01 -18.67
C CYS A 212 9.22 -21.62 -18.19
N ILE A 213 8.19 -22.27 -18.73
CA ILE A 213 6.80 -22.09 -18.31
C ILE A 213 6.62 -22.52 -16.85
N SER A 214 7.23 -23.63 -16.45
CA SER A 214 7.15 -24.12 -15.07
C SER A 214 7.83 -23.17 -14.08
N ASP A 215 9.01 -22.67 -14.42
CA ASP A 215 9.74 -21.68 -13.60
C ASP A 215 8.95 -20.37 -13.48
N ALA A 216 8.36 -19.89 -14.58
CA ALA A 216 7.51 -18.71 -14.57
C ALA A 216 6.26 -18.89 -13.69
N LYS A 217 5.62 -20.06 -13.73
CA LYS A 217 4.48 -20.39 -12.86
C LYS A 217 4.87 -20.34 -11.38
N GLU A 218 6.04 -20.87 -11.02
CA GLU A 218 6.52 -20.85 -9.63
C GLU A 218 6.80 -19.41 -9.15
N LEU A 219 7.45 -18.59 -10.00
CA LEU A 219 7.68 -17.18 -9.70
C LEU A 219 6.37 -16.41 -9.50
N ILE A 220 5.36 -16.64 -10.35
CA ILE A 220 4.03 -16.03 -10.22
C ILE A 220 3.37 -16.45 -8.90
N SER A 221 3.47 -17.74 -8.53
CA SER A 221 2.93 -18.26 -7.28
C SER A 221 3.59 -17.59 -6.06
N MET A 222 4.92 -17.46 -6.07
CA MET A 222 5.67 -16.77 -5.01
C MET A 222 5.26 -15.30 -4.87
N LEU A 223 5.23 -14.56 -5.99
CA LEU A 223 4.81 -13.15 -5.98
C LEU A 223 3.35 -12.98 -5.51
N SER A 224 2.46 -13.87 -5.94
CA SER A 224 1.06 -13.86 -5.50
C SER A 224 0.94 -14.09 -3.99
N ARG A 225 1.75 -15.00 -3.43
CA ARG A 225 1.77 -15.25 -1.99
C ARG A 225 2.28 -14.04 -1.20
N ASP A 226 3.33 -13.39 -1.68
CA ASP A 226 3.94 -12.27 -0.96
C ASP A 226 3.09 -11.00 -1.04
N THR A 227 2.47 -10.73 -2.20
CA THR A 227 1.47 -9.65 -2.34
C THR A 227 0.27 -9.86 -1.42
N VAL A 228 -0.24 -11.09 -1.27
CA VAL A 228 -1.33 -11.40 -0.32
C VAL A 228 -0.92 -11.12 1.13
N LYS A 229 0.32 -11.44 1.52
CA LYS A 229 0.82 -11.12 2.87
C LYS A 229 0.88 -9.61 3.11
N GLU A 230 1.40 -8.85 2.15
CA GLU A 230 1.46 -7.38 2.23
C GLU A 230 0.07 -6.75 2.33
N ILE A 231 -0.87 -7.18 1.48
CA ILE A 231 -2.27 -6.70 1.53
C ILE A 231 -2.88 -6.98 2.91
N THR A 232 -2.63 -8.16 3.47
CA THR A 232 -3.15 -8.53 4.79
C THR A 232 -2.52 -7.67 5.90
N ALA A 233 -1.21 -7.41 5.84
CA ALA A 233 -0.51 -6.56 6.79
C ALA A 233 -1.00 -5.10 6.72
N LEU A 234 -1.18 -4.56 5.52
CA LEU A 234 -1.73 -3.23 5.31
C LEU A 234 -3.18 -3.12 5.81
N LYS A 235 -4.00 -4.15 5.58
CA LYS A 235 -5.38 -4.19 6.10
C LYS A 235 -5.40 -4.18 7.63
N LEU A 236 -4.52 -4.96 8.27
CA LEU A 236 -4.40 -4.97 9.73
C LEU A 236 -3.94 -3.62 10.27
N PHE A 237 -2.94 -3.00 9.62
CA PHE A 237 -2.47 -1.67 9.98
C PHE A 237 -3.58 -0.62 9.88
N LEU A 238 -4.38 -0.64 8.81
CA LEU A 238 -5.50 0.27 8.64
C LEU A 238 -6.56 0.08 9.75
N THR A 239 -6.89 -1.17 10.10
CA THR A 239 -7.82 -1.44 11.21
C THR A 239 -7.28 -0.98 12.56
N PHE A 240 -5.95 -1.08 12.77
CA PHE A 240 -5.32 -0.58 13.99
C PHE A 240 -5.43 0.95 14.09
N VAL A 241 -5.14 1.67 13.00
CA VAL A 241 -5.30 3.13 12.96
C VAL A 241 -6.75 3.54 13.20
N GLN A 242 -7.72 2.83 12.62
CA GLN A 242 -9.15 3.08 12.84
C GLN A 242 -9.54 2.92 14.32
N LEU A 243 -9.11 1.82 14.95
CA LEU A 243 -9.35 1.58 16.38
C LEU A 243 -8.67 2.64 17.25
N GLN A 244 -7.49 3.11 16.85
CA GLN A 244 -6.78 4.16 17.59
C GLN A 244 -7.56 5.49 17.57
N ILE A 245 -8.16 5.84 16.44
CA ILE A 245 -9.06 7.00 16.33
C ILE A 245 -10.29 6.83 17.23
N GLU A 246 -10.93 5.66 17.20
CA GLU A 246 -12.10 5.37 18.06
C GLU A 246 -11.75 5.44 19.55
N VAL A 247 -10.58 4.92 19.93
CA VAL A 247 -10.08 5.02 21.32
C VAL A 247 -9.87 6.48 21.73
N GLU A 248 -9.26 7.29 20.87
CA GLU A 248 -9.03 8.71 21.15
C GLU A 248 -10.35 9.50 21.25
N GLU A 249 -11.32 9.19 20.40
CA GLU A 249 -12.68 9.76 20.45
C GLU A 249 -13.42 9.38 21.73
N LEU A 250 -13.36 8.09 22.12
CA LEU A 250 -13.94 7.61 23.38
C LEU A 250 -13.25 8.25 24.59
N GLN A 251 -11.92 8.33 24.60
CA GLN A 251 -11.15 9.00 25.65
C GLN A 251 -11.50 10.48 25.78
N SER A 252 -11.82 11.17 24.68
CA SER A 252 -12.25 12.57 24.70
C SER A 252 -13.72 12.76 25.13
N SER A 253 -14.61 11.83 24.76
CA SER A 253 -16.06 12.00 24.99
C SER A 253 -16.54 11.47 26.34
N VAL A 254 -15.97 10.36 26.83
CA VAL A 254 -16.42 9.70 28.07
C VAL A 254 -16.26 10.61 29.30
N PRO A 255 -15.12 11.30 29.52
CA PRO A 255 -14.98 12.19 30.68
C PRO A 255 -16.00 13.33 30.66
N LYS A 256 -16.30 13.89 29.47
CA LYS A 256 -17.31 14.94 29.32
C LYS A 256 -18.69 14.44 29.68
N LYS A 257 -19.06 13.23 29.25
CA LYS A 257 -20.34 12.59 29.59
C LYS A 257 -20.44 12.31 31.09
N ILE A 258 -19.35 11.84 31.71
CA ILE A 258 -19.28 11.61 33.16
C ILE A 258 -19.45 12.93 33.91
N ASP A 259 -18.75 14.00 33.52
CA ASP A 259 -18.84 15.31 34.18
C ASP A 259 -20.25 15.92 34.09
N ILE A 260 -20.93 15.75 32.95
CA ILE A 260 -22.34 16.16 32.80
C ILE A 260 -23.25 15.33 33.72
N ALA A 261 -23.08 14.01 33.75
CA ALA A 261 -23.87 13.14 34.61
C ALA A 261 -23.64 13.42 36.10
N GLN A 262 -22.39 13.71 36.48
CA GLN A 262 -22.02 14.08 37.85
C GLN A 262 -22.68 15.41 38.25
N LYS A 263 -22.55 16.46 37.43
CA LYS A 263 -23.24 17.74 37.66
C LYS A 263 -24.75 17.60 37.79
N GLN A 264 -25.36 16.73 36.98
CA GLN A 264 -26.78 16.43 37.04
C GLN A 264 -27.17 15.73 38.37
N ALA A 265 -26.33 14.79 38.82
CA ALA A 265 -26.51 14.11 40.10
C ALA A 265 -26.35 15.10 41.27
N ASP A 266 -25.31 15.93 41.25
CA ASP A 266 -25.05 16.94 42.28
C ASP A 266 -26.19 17.96 42.36
N LEU A 267 -26.72 18.41 41.22
CA LEU A 267 -27.94 19.26 41.15
C LEU A 267 -29.17 18.60 41.80
N SER A 268 -29.27 17.27 41.72
CA SER A 268 -30.38 16.51 42.33
C SER A 268 -30.14 16.22 43.82
N LEU A 269 -28.87 16.15 44.25
CA LEU A 269 -28.48 15.90 45.64
C LEU A 269 -28.58 17.17 46.49
N MET A 270 -28.22 18.33 45.92
CA MET A 270 -28.20 19.63 46.59
C MET A 270 -29.50 19.96 47.36
N PRO A 271 -30.73 19.82 46.79
CA PRO A 271 -31.96 20.10 47.54
C PRO A 271 -32.23 19.09 48.67
N LEU A 272 -31.77 17.84 48.55
CA LEU A 272 -31.88 16.83 49.61
C LEU A 272 -30.90 17.12 50.75
N GLU A 273 -29.69 17.57 50.41
CA GLU A 273 -28.70 18.03 51.39
C GLU A 273 -29.21 19.27 52.13
N ASP A 274 -29.75 20.26 51.41
CA ASP A 274 -30.36 21.46 51.99
C ASP A 274 -31.47 21.09 53.00
N GLU A 275 -32.36 20.17 52.63
CA GLU A 275 -33.43 19.67 53.49
C GLU A 275 -32.89 18.93 54.72
N LEU A 276 -31.82 18.14 54.56
CA LEU A 276 -31.15 17.46 55.67
C LEU A 276 -30.48 18.45 56.63
N THR A 277 -29.80 19.48 56.12
CA THR A 277 -29.23 20.55 56.97
C THR A 277 -30.32 21.33 57.69
N ALA A 278 -31.42 21.68 57.02
CA ALA A 278 -32.54 22.36 57.65
C ALA A 278 -33.15 21.52 58.78
N LEU A 279 -33.25 20.20 58.59
CA LEU A 279 -33.70 19.27 59.62
C LEU A 279 -32.69 19.17 60.78
N ASN A 280 -31.39 19.14 60.48
CA ASN A 280 -30.33 19.12 61.48
C ASN A 280 -30.36 20.38 62.35
N ASP A 281 -30.46 21.56 61.74
CA ASP A 281 -30.59 22.84 62.44
C ASP A 281 -31.82 22.85 63.35
N HIS A 282 -32.92 22.24 62.90
CA HIS A 282 -34.13 22.10 63.70
C HIS A 282 -33.91 21.19 64.93
N VAL A 283 -33.19 20.07 64.75
CA VAL A 283 -32.83 19.18 65.85
C VAL A 283 -31.91 19.88 66.85
N GLU A 284 -30.89 20.58 66.38
CA GLU A 284 -29.99 21.38 67.23
C GLU A 284 -30.76 22.46 67.99
N GLN A 285 -31.72 23.12 67.34
CA GLN A 285 -32.59 24.11 67.99
C GLN A 285 -33.45 23.48 69.09
N ILE A 286 -34.05 22.31 68.84
CA ILE A 286 -34.82 21.57 69.86
C ILE A 286 -33.93 21.15 71.01
N GLN A 287 -32.73 20.63 70.74
CA GLN A 287 -31.76 20.27 71.78
C GLN A 287 -31.35 21.48 72.62
N ALA A 288 -31.05 22.62 72.00
CA ALA A 288 -30.71 23.85 72.71
C ALA A 288 -31.86 24.36 73.59
N GLN A 289 -33.10 24.30 73.08
CA GLN A 289 -34.30 24.63 73.86
C GLN A 289 -34.49 23.68 75.05
N LEU A 290 -34.28 22.38 74.85
CA LEU A 290 -34.36 21.37 75.90
C LEU A 290 -33.27 21.56 76.97
N HIS A 291 -32.02 21.81 76.57
CA HIS A 291 -30.92 22.11 77.49
C HIS A 291 -31.16 23.38 78.31
N ALA A 292 -31.73 24.42 77.70
CA ALA A 292 -32.10 25.66 78.40
C ALA A 292 -33.20 25.42 79.45
N LEU A 293 -34.21 24.60 79.13
CA LEU A 293 -35.27 24.21 80.08
C LEU A 293 -34.73 23.36 81.23
N ILE A 294 -33.81 22.43 80.96
CA ILE A 294 -33.19 21.57 81.99
C ILE A 294 -32.21 22.36 82.88
N SER A 295 -31.64 23.45 82.39
CA SER A 295 -30.71 24.32 83.13
C SER A 295 -31.41 25.49 83.84
N ALA A 296 -32.74 25.60 83.73
CA ALA A 296 -33.50 26.63 84.40
C ALA A 296 -33.45 26.44 85.93
N PRO A 297 -33.19 27.49 86.72
CA PRO A 297 -32.85 27.39 88.15
C PRO A 297 -33.99 26.92 89.07
N ASN A 298 -35.17 26.67 88.52
CA ASN A 298 -36.39 26.24 89.20
C ASN A 298 -36.77 24.78 88.93
N VAL A 299 -35.87 23.98 88.35
CA VAL A 299 -36.08 22.58 88.00
C VAL A 299 -35.22 21.66 88.89
N ASP A 300 -35.81 20.62 89.49
CA ASP A 300 -35.10 19.65 90.34
C ASP A 300 -34.29 18.67 89.47
N GLN A 301 -32.97 18.82 89.48
CA GLN A 301 -32.04 18.03 88.68
C GLN A 301 -32.11 16.52 88.96
N THR A 302 -32.49 16.12 90.17
CA THR A 302 -32.55 14.71 90.60
C THR A 302 -33.79 14.01 90.04
N ALA A 303 -34.92 14.70 90.01
CA ALA A 303 -36.17 14.19 89.41
C ALA A 303 -36.09 14.18 87.88
N VAL A 304 -35.45 15.18 87.26
CA VAL A 304 -35.28 15.23 85.80
C VAL A 304 -34.36 14.11 85.31
N THR A 305 -33.24 13.84 85.98
CA THR A 305 -32.35 12.74 85.59
C THR A 305 -33.02 11.37 85.71
N GLU A 306 -33.87 11.15 86.72
CA GLU A 306 -34.61 9.90 86.90
C GLU A 306 -35.73 9.72 85.84
N ILE A 307 -36.40 10.81 85.46
CA ILE A 307 -37.41 10.82 84.39
C ILE A 307 -36.76 10.67 83.01
N THR A 308 -35.65 11.37 82.73
CA THR A 308 -34.88 11.23 81.49
C THR A 308 -34.38 9.80 81.33
N HIS A 309 -33.82 9.20 82.39
CA HIS A 309 -33.39 7.79 82.38
C HIS A 309 -34.57 6.83 82.15
N LYS A 310 -35.78 7.13 82.65
CA LYS A 310 -36.98 6.32 82.35
C LYS A 310 -37.46 6.49 80.90
N VAL A 311 -37.42 7.71 80.36
CA VAL A 311 -37.82 8.01 78.97
C VAL A 311 -36.86 7.39 77.97
N GLU A 312 -35.56 7.42 78.24
CA GLU A 312 -34.53 6.80 77.39
C GLU A 312 -34.63 5.27 77.36
N VAL A 313 -35.05 4.65 78.47
CA VAL A 313 -35.36 3.21 78.55
C VAL A 313 -36.72 2.86 77.89
N MET A 314 -37.61 3.83 77.72
CA MET A 314 -38.92 3.66 77.07
C MET A 314 -38.94 4.05 75.59
N SER A 315 -37.93 4.77 75.11
CA SER A 315 -37.77 5.10 73.68
C SER A 315 -37.13 3.90 72.97
N PRO A 316 -37.76 3.30 71.94
CA PRO A 316 -37.17 2.21 71.20
C PRO A 316 -35.89 2.69 70.51
N ALA A 317 -34.78 1.97 70.71
CA ALA A 317 -33.46 2.30 70.19
C ALA A 317 -33.31 2.19 68.67
N ASP A 318 -34.38 1.89 67.93
CA ASP A 318 -34.38 1.78 66.47
C ASP A 318 -35.68 2.35 65.87
N PRO A 319 -35.64 3.36 65.00
CA PRO A 319 -36.73 3.59 64.08
C PRO A 319 -36.74 2.43 63.07
N ALA A 320 -37.69 1.51 63.20
CA ALA A 320 -37.95 0.49 62.20
C ALA A 320 -38.07 1.14 60.80
N PRO A 321 -37.50 0.55 59.73
CA PRO A 321 -37.48 1.17 58.42
C PRO A 321 -38.88 1.18 57.82
N SER A 322 -39.63 2.27 58.02
CA SER A 322 -40.82 2.56 57.24
C SER A 322 -40.42 3.18 55.91
N VAL A 323 -39.80 2.38 55.04
CA VAL A 323 -39.63 2.71 53.63
C VAL A 323 -40.30 1.61 52.81
N ARG A 324 -41.61 1.74 52.61
CA ARG A 324 -42.27 1.09 51.48
C ARG A 324 -41.97 1.94 50.25
N LEU A 325 -40.84 1.69 49.60
CA LEU A 325 -40.59 2.20 48.24
C LEU A 325 -41.71 1.67 47.34
N HIS A 326 -42.60 2.56 46.89
CA HIS A 326 -43.44 2.29 45.74
C HIS A 326 -42.50 2.06 44.53
N PRO A 327 -42.64 0.96 43.78
CA PRO A 327 -41.83 0.74 42.59
C PRO A 327 -42.37 1.66 41.49
N GLN A 328 -41.86 2.89 41.41
CA GLN A 328 -41.99 3.69 40.20
C GLN A 328 -40.86 3.29 39.26
N GLN A 329 -41.24 2.46 38.29
CA GLN A 329 -40.57 2.15 37.02
C GLN A 329 -39.24 2.88 36.78
N ALA A 330 -38.13 2.21 37.10
CA ALA A 330 -36.83 2.52 36.52
C ALA A 330 -36.66 1.67 35.25
N GLN A 331 -36.98 2.27 34.11
CA GLN A 331 -36.61 1.75 32.79
C GLN A 331 -35.13 2.04 32.58
N CYS A 332 -34.26 1.32 33.29
CA CYS A 332 -32.82 1.40 33.09
C CYS A 332 -32.44 0.41 31.98
N HIS A 333 -32.13 0.94 30.81
CA HIS A 333 -31.56 0.17 29.70
C HIS A 333 -30.21 -0.42 30.16
N GLN A 334 -30.18 -1.73 30.38
CA GLN A 334 -28.94 -2.47 30.48
C GLN A 334 -28.28 -2.47 29.09
N MET A 335 -27.16 -1.76 28.95
CA MET A 335 -26.15 -2.14 27.96
C MET A 335 -25.14 -3.04 28.66
N SER A 336 -25.41 -4.34 28.61
CA SER A 336 -24.39 -5.38 28.74
C SER A 336 -24.29 -6.09 27.39
N PRO A 337 -23.12 -6.18 26.76
CA PRO A 337 -22.95 -6.96 25.54
C PRO A 337 -22.54 -8.37 25.93
N SER A 338 -23.45 -9.35 25.88
CA SER A 338 -23.10 -10.76 25.74
C SER A 338 -24.32 -11.64 25.41
N SER A 339 -24.10 -12.50 24.42
CA SER A 339 -24.94 -13.60 23.92
C SER A 339 -26.09 -13.25 22.95
N MET A 340 -25.75 -13.26 21.66
CA MET A 340 -26.53 -13.99 20.66
C MET A 340 -25.57 -14.68 19.69
N GLY A 341 -25.29 -15.94 19.99
CA GLY A 341 -24.97 -16.92 18.96
C GLY A 341 -26.28 -17.44 18.37
N ASP A 342 -26.22 -17.74 17.07
CA ASP A 342 -27.10 -18.58 16.27
C ASP A 342 -28.56 -18.15 16.07
N GLN A 343 -28.79 -17.50 14.92
CA GLN A 343 -29.83 -17.88 13.94
C GLN A 343 -29.72 -17.03 12.67
N SER A 344 -29.10 -17.57 11.62
CA SER A 344 -29.68 -17.66 10.26
C SER A 344 -28.61 -18.04 9.23
N ALA A 345 -28.52 -19.36 9.01
CA ALA A 345 -28.23 -19.87 7.69
C ALA A 345 -29.46 -19.58 6.79
N GLY A 346 -29.21 -19.12 5.56
CA GLY A 346 -30.22 -19.06 4.51
C GLY A 346 -30.49 -17.66 3.98
N ASP A 347 -29.58 -17.16 3.15
CA ASP A 347 -29.94 -16.51 1.88
C ASP A 347 -28.70 -16.38 0.99
N THR A 348 -28.23 -17.53 0.51
CA THR A 348 -27.49 -17.60 -0.75
C THR A 348 -28.50 -17.57 -1.88
N GLY A 349 -28.63 -16.43 -2.56
CA GLY A 349 -29.41 -16.38 -3.78
C GLY A 349 -29.63 -14.98 -4.29
N ARG A 350 -29.01 -14.69 -5.44
CA ARG A 350 -29.32 -13.57 -6.33
C ARG A 350 -28.56 -12.27 -6.04
N PHE A 351 -27.28 -12.27 -6.39
CA PHE A 351 -26.72 -11.13 -7.12
C PHE A 351 -26.44 -11.58 -8.56
N GLU A 352 -27.24 -11.00 -9.44
CA GLU A 352 -27.27 -11.21 -10.87
C GLU A 352 -25.95 -10.81 -11.51
N ASN A 353 -25.56 -11.60 -12.51
CA ASN A 353 -24.51 -11.36 -13.48
C ASN A 353 -24.50 -9.91 -13.97
N ARG A 354 -23.60 -9.08 -13.42
CA ARG A 354 -23.10 -7.91 -14.13
C ARG A 354 -21.88 -8.35 -14.91
N ILE A 355 -22.11 -8.78 -16.14
CA ILE A 355 -21.07 -8.84 -17.16
C ILE A 355 -20.55 -7.41 -17.30
N ASP A 356 -19.30 -7.19 -16.88
CA ASP A 356 -18.62 -5.91 -17.02
C ASP A 356 -18.53 -5.56 -18.50
N ILE A 357 -19.38 -4.62 -18.92
CA ILE A 357 -19.45 -4.12 -20.30
C ILE A 357 -18.09 -3.53 -20.72
N LEU A 358 -17.31 -2.99 -19.77
CA LEU A 358 -15.93 -2.53 -20.02
C LEU A 358 -14.97 -3.69 -20.35
N GLY A 359 -15.13 -4.86 -19.74
CA GLY A 359 -14.31 -6.03 -20.01
C GLY A 359 -14.59 -6.61 -21.40
N VAL A 360 -15.86 -6.64 -21.81
CA VAL A 360 -16.26 -7.11 -23.15
C VAL A 360 -15.85 -6.12 -24.24
N ILE A 361 -15.92 -4.81 -23.99
CA ILE A 361 -15.44 -3.78 -24.94
C ILE A 361 -13.92 -3.88 -25.14
N ASN A 362 -13.14 -4.09 -24.07
CA ASN A 362 -11.69 -4.29 -24.19
C ASN A 362 -11.32 -5.59 -24.92
N MET A 363 -12.05 -6.69 -24.69
CA MET A 363 -11.85 -7.94 -25.43
C MET A 363 -12.15 -7.78 -26.92
N ILE A 364 -13.25 -7.10 -27.28
CA ILE A 364 -13.61 -6.86 -28.68
C ILE A 364 -12.58 -5.95 -29.36
N GLN A 365 -12.06 -4.91 -28.67
CA GLN A 365 -11.01 -4.05 -29.23
C GLN A 365 -9.69 -4.78 -29.44
N ILE A 366 -9.30 -5.68 -28.55
CA ILE A 366 -8.10 -6.52 -28.69
C ILE A 366 -8.27 -7.53 -29.84
N PHE A 367 -9.44 -8.15 -29.96
CA PHE A 367 -9.73 -9.10 -31.05
C PHE A 367 -9.75 -8.40 -32.42
N THR A 368 -10.30 -7.18 -32.49
CA THR A 368 -10.33 -6.37 -33.72
C THR A 368 -8.93 -5.92 -34.15
N LEU A 369 -8.06 -5.60 -33.18
CA LEU A 369 -6.64 -5.31 -33.42
C LEU A 369 -5.88 -6.54 -33.93
N PHE A 370 -6.16 -7.72 -33.39
CA PHE A 370 -5.55 -8.97 -33.84
C PHE A 370 -5.98 -9.37 -35.25
N THR A 371 -7.27 -9.22 -35.59
CA THR A 371 -7.75 -9.48 -36.96
C THR A 371 -7.18 -8.50 -37.97
N HIS A 372 -7.01 -7.23 -37.61
CA HIS A 372 -6.46 -6.25 -38.53
C HIS A 372 -4.95 -6.45 -38.75
N ILE A 373 -4.20 -6.91 -37.73
CA ILE A 373 -2.79 -7.31 -37.85
C ILE A 373 -2.65 -8.58 -38.70
N ALA A 374 -3.57 -9.55 -38.56
CA ALA A 374 -3.58 -10.76 -39.38
C ALA A 374 -3.91 -10.49 -40.87
N GLU A 375 -4.74 -9.49 -41.18
CA GLU A 375 -5.01 -9.07 -42.58
C GLU A 375 -3.88 -8.22 -43.18
N SER A 376 -3.03 -7.60 -42.34
CA SER A 376 -1.90 -6.76 -42.77
C SER A 376 -0.62 -7.56 -43.03
N CYS A 377 -0.57 -8.80 -42.56
CA CYS A 377 0.54 -9.72 -42.75
C CYS A 377 -0.02 -10.88 -43.57
N ASP A 378 0.27 -10.95 -44.89
CA ASP A 378 -0.11 -12.05 -45.80
C ASP A 378 0.35 -13.42 -45.29
N LEU A 379 -0.33 -13.96 -44.28
CA LEU A 379 -0.08 -15.26 -43.67
C LEU A 379 -1.21 -16.20 -44.10
N PRO A 380 -0.90 -17.37 -44.69
CA PRO A 380 -1.91 -18.28 -45.17
C PRO A 380 -2.68 -18.89 -43.99
N VAL A 381 -3.98 -18.63 -43.94
CA VAL A 381 -4.90 -19.25 -42.97
C VAL A 381 -5.15 -20.69 -43.39
N THR A 382 -4.55 -21.64 -42.69
CA THR A 382 -4.95 -23.06 -42.73
C THR A 382 -6.12 -23.27 -41.78
N SER A 383 -7.20 -23.88 -42.28
CA SER A 383 -8.48 -24.12 -41.59
C SER A 383 -8.38 -25.04 -40.37
#